data_AF-A0A6G1CUA8-F1
#
_entry.id   AF-A0A6G1CUA8-F1
#
_cell.length_a   1.000
_cell.length_b   1.000
_cell.length_c   1.000
_cell.angle_alpha   90.00
_cell.angle_beta   90.00
_cell.angle_gamma   90.00
#
_symmetry.space_group_name_H-M   'P 1'
#
loop_
_entity.id
_entity.type
_entity.pdbx_description
1 polymer ?
#
loop_
_entity_poly.entity_id
_entity_poly.type
_entity_poly.pdbx_seq_one_letter_code
_entity_poly.pdbx_strand_id
1 'polypeptide(L)'
;MGKAEASASASGKSRPECINSSNPFHECSDYCLRKIFEARERLEDEQRPPVDRTVHPDCINASNPYHVCSEYCFRRIADAKSGLERAEQEPPSVDAGKSDAAPTQDESDDDTARQEDASGDDGYPQMTEKQKKLFELRLKMNEARKANQQAMVAEKKRMEPHTESRGVSKQKWLEDRKKKIGKLLDSNGLDMTKSYMLDTQESAEAKYKKWEKEPAPYGWDVFNQKTLYDAYKKRTKNIEVDMEGYNKAKEADPEFYRDASSLQYGKVSKVPEENIDRMVNELKERDEKRKAFSRRRKFHEDKDIDSINDRNEHFNKKVERAFGKYTLEIKNNLERGTALPD
;
A
#
# COMPACT_ATOMS: atom_id res chain seq x y z
N MET A 1 -58.03 9.51 32.05
CA MET A 1 -57.45 10.01 30.78
C MET A 1 -56.13 9.28 30.59
N GLY A 2 -55.84 8.50 29.56
CA GLY A 2 -56.61 8.07 28.39
C GLY A 2 -56.36 6.58 28.14
N LYS A 3 -57.38 5.90 27.63
CA LYS A 3 -57.31 4.51 27.16
C LYS A 3 -56.51 4.50 25.86
N ALA A 4 -55.44 3.71 25.78
CA ALA A 4 -54.83 3.40 24.48
C ALA A 4 -55.70 2.35 23.80
N GLU A 5 -56.46 2.79 22.81
CA GLU A 5 -57.30 1.95 21.97
C GLU A 5 -56.42 1.04 21.11
N ALA A 6 -56.63 -0.27 21.25
CA ALA A 6 -56.15 -1.26 20.30
C ALA A 6 -56.95 -1.11 18.99
N SER A 7 -56.40 -0.34 18.06
CA SER A 7 -56.91 -0.26 16.68
C SER A 7 -56.52 -1.52 15.92
N ALA A 8 -57.47 -2.44 15.81
CA ALA A 8 -57.43 -3.55 14.88
C ALA A 8 -57.76 -3.04 13.47
N SER A 9 -56.74 -2.85 12.63
CA SER A 9 -56.90 -2.71 11.18
C SER A 9 -56.41 -3.98 10.49
N ALA A 10 -57.35 -4.83 10.10
CA ALA A 10 -57.12 -5.94 9.19
C ALA A 10 -57.01 -5.39 7.75
N SER A 11 -55.84 -5.55 7.11
CA SER A 11 -55.62 -5.57 5.64
C SER A 11 -54.12 -5.76 5.32
N GLY A 12 -53.73 -6.91 4.79
CA GLY A 12 -52.43 -7.10 4.12
C GLY A 12 -51.47 -8.04 4.84
N LYS A 13 -51.44 -9.29 4.42
CA LYS A 13 -50.72 -10.40 5.05
C LYS A 13 -49.20 -10.44 4.74
N SER A 14 -48.61 -9.39 4.20
CA SER A 14 -47.17 -9.31 3.91
C SER A 14 -46.50 -8.16 4.66
N ARG A 15 -45.33 -8.42 5.26
CA ARG A 15 -44.48 -7.36 5.83
C ARG A 15 -43.89 -6.48 4.71
N PRO A 16 -43.77 -5.16 4.92
CA PRO A 16 -43.22 -4.24 3.91
C PRO A 16 -41.77 -4.57 3.53
N GLU A 17 -41.01 -5.10 4.49
CA GLU A 17 -39.61 -5.56 4.33
C GLU A 17 -39.48 -6.92 3.64
N CYS A 18 -40.60 -7.56 3.30
CA CYS A 18 -40.58 -8.85 2.60
C CYS A 18 -40.20 -8.66 1.12
N ILE A 19 -39.36 -9.56 0.59
CA ILE A 19 -38.97 -9.55 -0.83
C ILE A 19 -40.17 -9.70 -1.79
N ASN A 20 -41.27 -10.27 -1.30
CA ASN A 20 -42.51 -10.48 -2.05
C ASN A 20 -43.61 -9.46 -1.67
N SER A 21 -43.26 -8.36 -0.97
CA SER A 21 -44.22 -7.33 -0.53
C SER A 21 -44.86 -6.56 -1.68
N SER A 22 -44.27 -6.61 -2.88
CA SER A 22 -44.83 -5.99 -4.08
C SER A 22 -46.07 -6.71 -4.64
N ASN A 23 -46.39 -7.91 -4.15
CA ASN A 23 -47.59 -8.63 -4.54
C ASN A 23 -48.72 -8.36 -3.52
N PRO A 24 -49.82 -7.68 -3.91
CA PRO A 24 -50.93 -7.32 -3.02
C PRO A 24 -51.63 -8.50 -2.33
N PHE A 25 -51.48 -9.72 -2.86
CA PHE A 25 -52.07 -10.94 -2.31
C PHE A 25 -51.07 -11.81 -1.52
N HIS A 26 -49.82 -11.36 -1.37
CA HIS A 26 -48.81 -12.14 -0.68
C HIS A 26 -49.07 -12.21 0.84
N GLU A 27 -48.96 -13.41 1.38
CA GLU A 27 -48.93 -13.67 2.82
C GLU A 27 -47.53 -14.17 3.20
N CYS A 28 -46.86 -13.48 4.13
CA CYS A 28 -45.53 -13.86 4.57
C CYS A 28 -45.57 -15.22 5.28
N SER A 29 -44.92 -16.22 4.70
CA SER A 29 -44.65 -17.49 5.37
C SER A 29 -43.55 -17.36 6.44
N ASP A 30 -43.43 -18.33 7.34
CA ASP A 30 -42.37 -18.38 8.36
C ASP A 30 -40.95 -18.24 7.78
N TYR A 31 -40.75 -18.66 6.54
CA TYR A 31 -39.49 -18.48 5.83
C TYR A 31 -39.21 -17.01 5.51
N CYS A 32 -40.22 -16.28 5.04
CA CYS A 32 -40.13 -14.84 4.79
C CYS A 32 -39.86 -14.08 6.09
N LEU A 33 -40.49 -14.48 7.19
CA LEU A 33 -40.29 -13.86 8.51
C LEU A 33 -38.88 -14.10 9.05
N ARG A 34 -38.34 -15.32 8.92
CA ARG A 34 -36.94 -15.61 9.28
C ARG A 34 -35.94 -14.81 8.47
N LYS A 35 -36.18 -14.65 7.15
CA LYS A 35 -35.29 -13.87 6.29
C LYS A 35 -35.29 -12.38 6.62
N ILE A 36 -36.43 -11.83 6.99
CA ILE A 36 -36.54 -10.44 7.47
C ILE A 36 -35.78 -10.29 8.80
N PHE A 37 -35.93 -11.25 9.72
CA PHE A 37 -35.21 -11.25 11.00
C PHE A 37 -33.68 -11.32 10.81
N GLU A 38 -33.19 -12.25 9.98
CA GLU A 38 -31.76 -12.36 9.64
C GLU A 38 -31.20 -11.09 8.99
N ALA A 39 -32.00 -10.42 8.14
CA ALA A 39 -31.59 -9.18 7.50
C ALA A 39 -31.47 -8.04 8.52
N ARG A 40 -32.39 -7.98 9.49
CA ARG A 40 -32.36 -7.00 10.56
C ARG A 40 -31.20 -7.22 11.52
N GLU A 41 -30.91 -8.47 11.90
CA GLU A 41 -29.74 -8.79 12.73
C GLU A 41 -28.43 -8.38 12.03
N ARG A 42 -28.31 -8.56 10.71
CA ARG A 42 -27.12 -8.11 9.97
C ARG A 42 -26.94 -6.60 10.00
N LEU A 43 -28.02 -5.84 9.88
CA LEU A 43 -27.96 -4.38 9.99
C LEU A 43 -27.58 -3.95 11.42
N GLU A 44 -28.15 -4.61 12.43
CA GLU A 44 -27.82 -4.35 13.84
C GLU A 44 -26.37 -4.74 14.19
N ASP A 45 -25.81 -5.79 13.58
CA ASP A 45 -24.39 -6.16 13.69
C ASP A 45 -23.46 -5.20 12.93
N GLU A 46 -23.90 -4.67 11.78
CA GLU A 46 -23.15 -3.70 10.97
C GLU A 46 -23.14 -2.30 11.61
N GLN A 47 -24.19 -1.93 12.36
CA GLN A 47 -24.23 -0.74 13.20
C GLN A 47 -23.54 -0.92 14.56
N ARG A 48 -23.12 -2.14 14.93
CA ARG A 48 -22.45 -2.38 16.22
C ARG A 48 -20.99 -1.89 16.13
N PRO A 49 -20.57 -0.91 16.96
CA PRO A 49 -19.20 -0.41 16.90
C PRO A 49 -18.20 -1.52 17.26
N PRO A 50 -16.98 -1.52 16.67
CA PRO A 50 -15.99 -2.57 16.92
C PRO A 50 -15.63 -2.64 18.40
N VAL A 51 -15.84 -3.81 19.00
CA VAL A 51 -15.48 -4.07 20.41
C VAL A 51 -14.00 -4.44 20.47
N ASP A 52 -13.12 -3.47 20.20
CA ASP A 52 -11.69 -3.67 20.40
C ASP A 52 -10.98 -2.38 20.83
N ARG A 53 -11.42 -1.83 21.97
CA ARG A 53 -10.61 -0.97 22.85
C ARG A 53 -11.06 -1.16 24.29
N THR A 54 -10.52 -2.18 24.94
CA THR A 54 -10.73 -2.46 26.37
C THR A 54 -10.14 -1.35 27.26
N VAL A 55 -9.29 -0.48 26.70
CA VAL A 55 -8.65 0.65 27.37
C VAL A 55 -8.83 1.93 26.57
N HIS A 56 -9.28 3.00 27.25
CA HIS A 56 -9.38 4.32 26.67
C HIS A 56 -7.97 4.88 26.36
N PRO A 57 -7.74 5.50 25.19
CA PRO A 57 -6.40 5.99 24.79
C PRO A 57 -5.79 7.00 25.77
N ASP A 58 -6.63 7.82 26.41
CA ASP A 58 -6.20 8.79 27.42
C ASP A 58 -6.13 8.22 28.85
N CYS A 59 -6.27 6.89 29.01
CA CYS A 59 -6.14 6.25 30.31
C CYS A 59 -4.68 6.24 30.76
N ILE A 60 -4.42 6.57 32.03
CA ILE A 60 -3.06 6.49 32.62
C ILE A 60 -2.44 5.09 32.52
N ASN A 61 -3.28 4.06 32.45
CA ASN A 61 -2.87 2.65 32.33
C ASN A 61 -2.92 2.14 30.88
N ALA A 62 -3.04 3.02 29.89
CA ALA A 62 -3.09 2.67 28.46
C ALA A 62 -1.82 1.97 27.95
N SER A 63 -0.71 2.09 28.66
CA SER A 63 0.54 1.39 28.35
C SER A 63 0.53 -0.10 28.73
N ASN A 64 -0.43 -0.56 29.54
CA ASN A 64 -0.56 -1.97 29.92
C ASN A 64 -1.55 -2.71 28.98
N PRO A 65 -1.09 -3.66 28.14
CA PRO A 65 -1.94 -4.37 27.18
C PRO A 65 -3.06 -5.22 27.81
N TYR A 66 -2.99 -5.50 29.12
CA TYR A 66 -3.98 -6.30 29.84
C TYR A 66 -4.91 -5.46 30.72
N HIS A 67 -4.79 -4.13 30.68
CA HIS A 67 -5.68 -3.27 31.46
C HIS A 67 -7.10 -3.26 30.86
N VAL A 68 -8.10 -3.06 31.73
CA VAL A 68 -9.50 -2.83 31.35
C VAL A 68 -9.95 -1.58 32.11
N CYS A 69 -10.39 -0.55 31.39
CA CYS A 69 -10.81 0.70 32.03
C CYS A 69 -12.04 0.46 32.91
N SER A 70 -11.94 0.86 34.18
CA SER A 70 -13.08 0.87 35.12
C SER A 70 -13.75 2.26 35.17
N GLU A 71 -14.92 2.34 35.79
CA GLU A 71 -15.67 3.59 36.07
C GLU A 71 -14.84 4.70 36.73
N TYR A 72 -13.76 4.33 37.44
CA TYR A 72 -12.82 5.28 38.01
C TYR A 72 -11.90 5.90 36.94
N CYS A 73 -11.41 5.09 35.99
CA CYS A 73 -10.61 5.56 34.87
C CYS A 73 -11.40 6.57 34.02
N PHE A 74 -12.68 6.29 33.75
CA PHE A 74 -13.53 7.18 32.95
C PHE A 74 -13.82 8.52 33.64
N ARG A 75 -14.09 8.53 34.96
CA ARG A 75 -14.25 9.78 35.73
C ARG A 75 -12.99 10.65 35.69
N ARG A 76 -11.82 10.05 35.88
CA ARG A 76 -10.55 10.79 35.87
C ARG A 76 -10.20 11.40 34.51
N ILE A 77 -10.58 10.72 33.42
CA ILE A 77 -10.39 11.23 32.05
C ILE A 77 -11.34 12.43 31.79
N ALA A 78 -12.58 12.35 32.27
CA ALA A 78 -13.53 13.46 32.19
C ALA A 78 -13.06 14.69 32.98
N ASP A 79 -12.56 14.48 34.21
CA ASP A 79 -12.01 15.54 35.05
C ASP A 79 -10.80 16.23 34.38
N ALA A 80 -9.89 15.44 33.79
CA ALA A 80 -8.72 15.96 33.07
C ALA A 80 -9.11 16.78 31.82
N LYS A 81 -10.13 16.35 31.07
CA LYS A 81 -10.65 17.11 29.92
C LYS A 81 -11.29 18.43 30.36
N SER A 82 -12.08 18.42 31.44
CA SER A 82 -12.68 19.63 31.99
C SER A 82 -11.65 20.62 32.59
N GLY A 83 -10.51 20.11 33.06
CA GLY A 83 -9.39 20.93 33.54
C GLY A 83 -8.62 21.62 32.41
N LEU A 84 -8.49 20.98 31.24
CA LEU A 84 -7.87 21.56 30.06
C LEU A 84 -8.74 22.67 29.45
N GLU A 85 -10.05 22.49 29.38
CA GLU A 85 -11.00 23.54 28.95
C GLU A 85 -10.99 24.78 29.87
N ARG A 86 -10.61 24.60 31.14
CA ARG A 86 -10.46 25.69 32.12
C ARG A 86 -9.11 26.40 32.04
N ALA A 87 -8.06 25.70 31.61
CA ALA A 87 -6.72 26.26 31.43
C ALA A 87 -6.57 27.09 30.14
N GLU A 88 -7.44 26.88 29.14
CA GLU A 88 -7.48 27.67 27.91
C GLU A 88 -8.10 29.08 28.07
N GLN A 89 -8.61 29.44 29.27
CA GLN A 89 -9.27 30.72 29.53
C GLN A 89 -8.45 31.74 30.36
N GLU A 90 -7.19 31.45 30.72
CA GLU A 90 -6.32 32.45 31.37
C GLU A 90 -4.99 32.66 30.61
N PRO A 91 -4.54 33.92 30.40
CA PRO A 91 -3.29 34.20 29.70
C PRO A 91 -2.08 34.07 30.65
N PRO A 92 -0.97 33.43 30.22
CA PRO A 92 0.22 33.35 31.05
C PRO A 92 1.07 34.64 30.98
N SER A 93 1.44 35.12 32.17
CA SER A 93 2.41 36.17 32.42
C SER A 93 3.86 35.71 32.20
N VAL A 94 4.66 36.64 31.69
CA VAL A 94 6.11 36.60 31.50
C VAL A 94 6.90 36.25 32.78
N ASP A 95 7.97 35.45 32.66
CA ASP A 95 9.29 35.78 33.20
C ASP A 95 10.42 34.94 32.55
N ALA A 96 11.66 35.39 32.73
CA ALA A 96 12.78 35.33 31.82
C ALA A 96 13.73 34.13 32.01
N GLY A 97 14.47 33.81 30.94
CA GLY A 97 15.53 32.79 30.95
C GLY A 97 16.52 32.97 29.81
N LYS A 98 17.60 33.70 30.12
CA LYS A 98 18.84 33.98 29.36
C LYS A 98 19.41 32.79 28.54
N SER A 99 19.90 33.05 27.32
CA SER A 99 20.98 32.26 26.72
C SER A 99 21.89 33.13 25.82
N ASP A 100 23.18 32.78 25.85
CA ASP A 100 24.33 33.52 25.35
C ASP A 100 24.45 33.58 23.82
N ALA A 101 25.02 34.69 23.35
CA ALA A 101 25.31 34.98 21.96
C ALA A 101 26.71 34.51 21.55
N ALA A 102 26.83 33.89 20.38
CA ALA A 102 28.05 33.82 19.58
C ALA A 102 27.68 33.89 18.08
N PRO A 103 28.35 34.73 17.27
CA PRO A 103 27.96 34.96 15.88
C PRO A 103 28.61 33.94 14.95
N THR A 104 27.85 33.40 14.00
CA THR A 104 28.39 32.74 12.82
C THR A 104 28.08 33.58 11.60
N GLN A 105 29.13 33.83 10.82
CA GLN A 105 29.16 34.71 9.68
C GLN A 105 28.42 34.07 8.50
N ASP A 106 27.55 34.87 7.92
CA ASP A 106 26.82 34.64 6.68
C ASP A 106 27.77 34.98 5.51
N GLU A 107 28.13 33.98 4.72
CA GLU A 107 28.75 34.17 3.40
C GLU A 107 27.85 33.44 2.41
N SER A 108 26.95 34.22 1.83
CA SER A 108 26.14 33.89 0.67
C SER A 108 27.00 33.95 -0.59
N ASP A 109 27.29 32.80 -1.20
CA ASP A 109 27.74 32.71 -2.59
C ASP A 109 26.66 31.99 -3.42
N ASP A 110 25.66 32.78 -3.83
CA ASP A 110 24.82 32.49 -4.99
C ASP A 110 25.56 33.01 -6.22
N ASP A 111 26.11 32.11 -7.04
CA ASP A 111 26.46 32.44 -8.41
C ASP A 111 25.83 31.42 -9.35
N THR A 112 24.57 31.72 -9.65
CA THR A 112 23.75 31.06 -10.66
C THR A 112 24.30 31.38 -12.05
N ALA A 113 25.25 30.57 -12.54
CA ALA A 113 25.74 30.68 -13.91
C ALA A 113 24.64 30.24 -14.90
N ARG A 114 23.89 31.24 -15.40
CA ARG A 114 23.07 31.12 -16.61
C ARG A 114 23.98 30.80 -17.79
N GLN A 115 23.67 29.72 -18.46
CA GLN A 115 24.24 29.35 -19.75
C GLN A 115 23.47 30.14 -20.82
N GLU A 116 24.07 31.22 -21.31
CA GLU A 116 23.62 31.89 -22.53
C GLU A 116 24.56 31.47 -23.66
N ASP A 117 23.97 30.74 -24.60
CA ASP A 117 24.58 30.38 -25.87
C ASP A 117 24.67 31.64 -26.73
N ALA A 118 25.84 32.27 -26.79
CA ALA A 118 26.10 33.37 -27.71
C ALA A 118 27.16 32.94 -28.73
N SER A 119 26.68 32.26 -29.77
CA SER A 119 27.33 32.30 -31.07
C SER A 119 27.05 33.69 -31.66
N GLY A 120 28.07 34.53 -31.82
CA GLY A 120 27.90 35.84 -32.44
C GLY A 120 29.00 36.83 -32.11
N ASP A 121 29.75 37.16 -33.15
CA ASP A 121 30.65 38.29 -33.44
C ASP A 121 30.59 39.56 -32.55
N ASP A 122 31.74 40.22 -32.45
CA ASP A 122 31.95 41.65 -32.14
C ASP A 122 31.50 42.27 -30.80
N GLY A 123 32.46 42.63 -29.94
CA GLY A 123 32.25 43.74 -29.00
C GLY A 123 33.10 43.79 -27.73
N TYR A 124 34.33 44.30 -27.80
CA TYR A 124 34.93 45.06 -26.68
C TYR A 124 35.73 46.26 -27.24
N PRO A 125 35.07 47.40 -27.55
CA PRO A 125 35.70 48.54 -28.23
C PRO A 125 36.68 49.37 -27.39
N GLN A 126 37.08 48.93 -26.19
CA GLN A 126 37.87 49.76 -25.25
C GLN A 126 38.96 49.00 -24.47
N MET A 127 39.33 47.80 -24.90
CA MET A 127 40.47 47.07 -24.32
C MET A 127 41.62 47.04 -25.32
N THR A 128 42.79 47.55 -24.93
CA THR A 128 44.02 47.43 -25.74
C THR A 128 44.35 45.96 -25.98
N GLU A 129 45.03 45.64 -27.09
CA GLU A 129 45.40 44.26 -27.47
C GLU A 129 46.11 43.49 -26.34
N LYS A 130 46.90 44.20 -25.53
CA LYS A 130 47.56 43.66 -24.33
C LYS A 130 46.56 43.26 -23.23
N GLN A 131 45.49 44.03 -23.05
CA GLN A 131 44.44 43.76 -22.06
C GLN A 131 43.54 42.61 -22.49
N LYS A 132 43.23 42.47 -23.79
CA LYS A 132 42.52 41.31 -24.35
C LYS A 132 43.32 40.02 -24.12
N LYS A 133 44.62 40.04 -24.40
CA LYS A 133 45.51 38.90 -24.16
C LYS A 133 45.64 38.55 -22.67
N LEU A 134 45.60 39.54 -21.78
CA LEU A 134 45.60 39.31 -20.33
C LEU A 134 44.29 38.70 -19.84
N PHE A 135 43.16 39.12 -20.40
CA PHE A 135 41.84 38.56 -20.10
C PHE A 135 41.75 37.09 -20.56
N GLU A 136 42.21 36.80 -21.77
CA GLU A 136 42.32 35.43 -22.29
C GLU A 136 43.20 34.55 -21.39
N LEU A 137 44.34 35.08 -20.92
CA LEU A 137 45.21 34.36 -19.98
C LEU A 137 44.53 34.09 -18.64
N ARG A 138 43.74 35.04 -18.13
CA ARG A 138 42.96 34.87 -16.90
C ARG A 138 41.83 33.85 -17.08
N LEU A 139 41.16 33.87 -18.22
CA LEU A 139 40.13 32.90 -18.56
C LEU A 139 40.73 31.48 -18.60
N LYS A 140 41.87 31.33 -19.27
CA LYS A 140 42.61 30.07 -19.34
C LYS A 140 43.13 29.60 -17.97
N MET A 141 43.53 30.53 -17.10
CA MET A 141 43.88 30.20 -15.70
C MET A 141 42.67 29.73 -14.90
N ASN A 142 41.51 30.36 -15.08
CA ASN A 142 40.27 29.96 -14.40
C ASN A 142 39.79 28.60 -14.90
N GLU A 143 39.88 28.33 -16.20
CA GLU A 143 39.63 27.02 -16.79
C GLU A 143 40.55 25.95 -16.20
N ALA A 144 41.85 26.23 -16.10
CA ALA A 144 42.81 25.31 -15.49
C ALA A 144 42.50 25.04 -14.02
N ARG A 145 42.12 26.06 -13.24
CA ARG A 145 41.68 25.90 -11.85
C ARG A 145 40.44 25.02 -11.74
N LYS A 146 39.43 25.25 -12.59
CA LYS A 146 38.18 24.48 -12.62
C LYS A 146 38.43 23.04 -13.04
N ALA A 147 39.27 22.80 -14.05
CA ALA A 147 39.66 21.47 -14.49
C ALA A 147 40.41 20.71 -13.37
N ASN A 148 41.33 21.36 -12.67
CA ASN A 148 42.03 20.76 -11.53
C ASN A 148 41.08 20.44 -10.36
N GLN A 149 40.15 21.33 -10.05
CA GLN A 149 39.13 21.09 -9.03
C GLN A 149 38.22 19.91 -9.41
N GLN A 150 37.79 19.85 -10.68
CA GLN A 150 36.99 18.73 -11.19
C GLN A 150 37.75 17.41 -11.15
N ALA A 151 39.03 17.39 -11.52
CA ALA A 151 39.87 16.20 -11.45
C ALA A 151 40.05 15.72 -9.99
N MET A 152 40.26 16.64 -9.04
CA MET A 152 40.31 16.31 -7.62
C MET A 152 39.00 15.67 -7.12
N VAL A 153 37.85 16.23 -7.51
CA VAL A 153 36.54 15.69 -7.13
C VAL A 153 36.29 14.32 -7.77
N ALA A 154 36.73 14.12 -9.02
CA ALA A 154 36.62 12.83 -9.71
C ALA A 154 37.49 11.75 -9.05
N GLU A 155 38.73 12.07 -8.68
CA GLU A 155 39.61 11.18 -7.92
C GLU A 155 39.04 10.87 -6.53
N LYS A 156 38.53 11.88 -5.81
CA LYS A 156 37.84 11.66 -4.53
C LYS A 156 36.64 10.72 -4.66
N LYS A 157 35.83 10.88 -5.71
CA LYS A 157 34.70 9.98 -6.00
C LYS A 157 35.13 8.56 -6.38
N ARG A 158 36.33 8.40 -6.94
CA ARG A 158 36.90 7.09 -7.27
C ARG A 158 37.47 6.39 -6.03
N MET A 159 37.99 7.17 -5.09
CA MET A 159 38.55 6.69 -3.82
C MET A 159 37.49 6.44 -2.74
N GLU A 160 36.35 7.13 -2.78
CA GLU A 160 35.20 6.80 -1.93
C GLU A 160 34.65 5.41 -2.29
N PRO A 161 34.43 4.52 -1.30
CA PRO A 161 33.84 3.22 -1.58
C PRO A 161 32.45 3.43 -2.20
N HIS A 162 32.22 2.80 -3.35
CA HIS A 162 30.92 2.81 -4.02
C HIS A 162 29.88 2.20 -3.06
N THR A 163 29.17 3.05 -2.31
CA THR A 163 28.02 2.59 -1.54
C THR A 163 26.99 2.15 -2.57
N GLU A 164 26.66 0.86 -2.57
CA GLU A 164 25.71 0.31 -3.54
C GLU A 164 24.45 1.18 -3.53
N SER A 165 24.15 1.82 -4.66
CA SER A 165 23.00 2.70 -4.81
C SER A 165 21.68 1.91 -4.89
N ARG A 166 21.55 0.79 -4.17
CA ARG A 166 20.30 0.07 -3.96
C ARG A 166 19.40 0.89 -3.04
N GLY A 167 18.92 2.02 -3.56
CA GLY A 167 18.02 2.89 -2.83
C GLY A 167 18.15 4.37 -3.15
N VAL A 168 19.32 4.86 -3.60
CA VAL A 168 19.54 6.29 -3.81
C VAL A 168 18.60 6.88 -4.87
N SER A 169 18.29 6.13 -5.93
CA SER A 169 17.28 6.57 -6.93
C SER A 169 15.88 6.70 -6.32
N LYS A 170 15.48 5.74 -5.47
CA LYS A 170 14.17 5.77 -4.81
C LYS A 170 14.12 6.83 -3.70
N GLN A 171 15.18 7.00 -2.93
CA GLN A 171 15.30 8.01 -1.88
C GLN A 171 15.32 9.41 -2.50
N LYS A 172 16.15 9.65 -3.52
CA LYS A 172 16.17 10.91 -4.26
C LYS A 172 14.83 11.20 -4.93
N TRP A 173 14.17 10.19 -5.51
CA TRP A 173 12.81 10.35 -6.04
C TRP A 173 11.79 10.70 -4.95
N LEU A 174 11.87 10.09 -3.76
CA LEU A 174 11.01 10.40 -2.62
C LEU A 174 11.30 11.82 -2.08
N GLU A 175 12.55 12.24 -2.02
CA GLU A 175 12.98 13.58 -1.59
C GLU A 175 12.56 14.65 -2.60
N ASP A 176 12.78 14.43 -3.89
CA ASP A 176 12.35 15.33 -4.96
C ASP A 176 10.82 15.42 -5.01
N ARG A 177 10.12 14.31 -4.77
CA ARG A 177 8.66 14.28 -4.62
C ARG A 177 8.21 15.05 -3.37
N LYS A 178 8.88 14.89 -2.23
CA LYS A 178 8.60 15.65 -1.00
C LYS A 178 8.86 17.14 -1.20
N LYS A 179 9.92 17.53 -1.89
CA LYS A 179 10.23 18.94 -2.22
C LYS A 179 9.19 19.55 -3.15
N LYS A 180 8.72 18.80 -4.16
CA LYS A 180 7.63 19.27 -5.05
C LYS A 180 6.31 19.41 -4.30
N ILE A 181 5.97 18.44 -3.45
CA ILE A 181 4.76 18.49 -2.61
C ILE A 181 4.87 19.65 -1.60
N GLY A 182 6.02 19.82 -0.95
CA GLY A 182 6.31 20.92 -0.03
C GLY A 182 6.15 22.28 -0.69
N LYS A 183 6.78 22.50 -1.86
CA LYS A 183 6.61 23.76 -2.63
C LYS A 183 5.15 24.04 -2.99
N LEU A 184 4.39 23.00 -3.36
CA LEU A 184 2.96 23.14 -3.66
C LEU A 184 2.15 23.51 -2.41
N LEU A 185 2.47 22.88 -1.28
CA LEU A 185 1.84 23.14 0.01
C LEU A 185 2.18 24.55 0.53
N ASP A 186 3.45 24.94 0.47
CA ASP A 186 3.95 26.26 0.84
C ASP A 186 3.28 27.35 -0.01
N SER A 187 3.12 27.12 -1.33
CA SER A 187 2.39 28.05 -2.22
C SER A 187 0.90 28.18 -1.88
N ASN A 188 0.31 27.17 -1.23
CA ASN A 188 -1.07 27.19 -0.73
C ASN A 188 -1.15 27.55 0.77
N GLY A 189 -0.03 27.83 1.45
CA GLY A 189 0.02 28.13 2.88
C GLY A 189 -0.39 26.97 3.79
N LEU A 190 -0.27 25.71 3.32
CA LEU A 190 -0.67 24.51 4.05
C LEU A 190 0.56 23.77 4.60
N ASP A 191 0.47 23.28 5.84
CA ASP A 191 1.51 22.45 6.45
C ASP A 191 1.54 21.03 5.84
N MET A 192 2.72 20.36 5.88
CA MET A 192 2.95 19.02 5.35
C MET A 192 1.95 17.96 5.85
N THR A 193 1.44 18.14 7.07
CA THR A 193 0.40 17.27 7.66
C THR A 193 -0.94 17.38 6.94
N LYS A 194 -1.24 18.52 6.31
CA LYS A 194 -2.49 18.83 5.60
C LYS A 194 -2.41 18.58 4.09
N SER A 195 -1.40 17.84 3.62
CA SER A 195 -1.22 17.58 2.18
C SER A 195 -2.42 16.91 1.51
N TYR A 196 -3.22 16.16 2.28
CA TYR A 196 -4.44 15.50 1.81
C TYR A 196 -5.53 16.48 1.39
N MET A 197 -5.47 17.76 1.79
CA MET A 197 -6.43 18.79 1.38
C MET A 197 -6.27 19.23 -0.08
N LEU A 198 -5.13 18.95 -0.71
CA LEU A 198 -4.88 19.25 -2.12
C LEU A 198 -5.24 18.08 -3.06
N ASP A 199 -5.60 16.93 -2.50
CA ASP A 199 -6.01 15.78 -3.30
C ASP A 199 -7.47 15.95 -3.76
N THR A 200 -7.70 15.81 -5.06
CA THR A 200 -9.07 15.72 -5.59
C THR A 200 -9.74 14.44 -5.09
N GLN A 201 -11.07 14.45 -4.98
CA GLN A 201 -11.85 13.28 -4.57
C GLN A 201 -11.49 12.04 -5.42
N GLU A 202 -11.40 12.18 -6.74
CA GLU A 202 -11.01 11.09 -7.64
C GLU A 202 -9.60 10.54 -7.34
N SER A 203 -8.64 11.43 -7.04
CA SER A 203 -7.27 11.04 -6.72
C SER A 203 -7.17 10.33 -5.37
N ALA A 204 -7.98 10.77 -4.39
CA ALA A 204 -8.07 10.14 -3.08
C ALA A 204 -8.72 8.75 -3.19
N GLU A 205 -9.83 8.61 -3.90
CA GLU A 205 -10.50 7.33 -4.15
C GLU A 205 -9.58 6.33 -4.86
N ALA A 206 -8.82 6.78 -5.86
CA ALA A 206 -7.84 5.94 -6.55
C ALA A 206 -6.68 5.50 -5.65
N LYS A 207 -6.27 6.34 -4.68
CA LYS A 207 -5.26 5.98 -3.67
C LYS A 207 -5.80 4.96 -2.68
N TYR A 208 -7.01 5.19 -2.14
CA TYR A 208 -7.65 4.27 -1.21
C TYR A 208 -7.95 2.91 -1.85
N LYS A 209 -8.48 2.87 -3.08
CA LYS A 209 -8.68 1.61 -3.83
C LYS A 209 -7.38 0.87 -4.13
N LYS A 210 -6.25 1.57 -4.27
CA LYS A 210 -4.92 0.91 -4.40
C LYS A 210 -4.42 0.35 -3.07
N TRP A 211 -4.85 0.93 -1.95
CA TRP A 211 -4.50 0.47 -0.61
C TRP A 211 -5.40 -0.67 -0.14
N GLU A 212 -6.64 -0.69 -0.60
CA GLU A 212 -7.54 -1.84 -0.50
C GLU A 212 -6.97 -3.00 -1.32
N LYS A 213 -6.27 -3.90 -0.62
CA LYS A 213 -5.81 -5.16 -1.21
C LYS A 213 -6.94 -6.16 -1.08
N GLU A 214 -7.34 -6.76 -2.18
CA GLU A 214 -8.22 -7.93 -2.12
C GLU A 214 -7.55 -9.02 -1.27
N PRO A 215 -8.29 -9.63 -0.32
CA PRO A 215 -7.73 -10.63 0.57
C PRO A 215 -7.17 -11.79 -0.26
N ALA A 216 -5.96 -12.21 0.08
CA ALA A 216 -5.34 -13.34 -0.58
C ALA A 216 -6.17 -14.61 -0.32
N PRO A 217 -6.38 -15.46 -1.33
CA PRO A 217 -7.10 -16.72 -1.13
C PRO A 217 -6.44 -17.56 -0.05
N TYR A 218 -7.23 -17.99 0.95
CA TYR A 218 -6.72 -18.73 2.10
C TYR A 218 -7.02 -20.23 1.98
N GLY A 219 -6.01 -21.06 2.26
CA GLY A 219 -6.16 -22.51 2.37
C GLY A 219 -6.74 -23.16 1.10
N TRP A 220 -7.91 -23.79 1.25
CA TRP A 220 -8.60 -24.51 0.17
C TRP A 220 -9.30 -23.60 -0.84
N ASP A 221 -9.48 -22.31 -0.55
CA ASP A 221 -10.13 -21.35 -1.45
C ASP A 221 -9.27 -21.02 -2.68
N VAL A 222 -7.99 -21.42 -2.67
CA VAL A 222 -7.09 -21.37 -3.83
C VAL A 222 -7.62 -22.15 -5.04
N PHE A 223 -8.47 -23.17 -4.82
CA PHE A 223 -9.03 -24.01 -5.89
C PHE A 223 -10.49 -23.68 -6.24
N ASN A 224 -11.02 -22.58 -5.72
CA ASN A 224 -12.39 -22.13 -6.01
C ASN A 224 -12.52 -21.64 -7.47
N GLN A 225 -13.74 -21.67 -8.01
CA GLN A 225 -14.02 -21.14 -9.36
C GLN A 225 -13.65 -19.67 -9.48
N LYS A 226 -13.84 -18.87 -8.43
CA LYS A 226 -13.49 -17.44 -8.41
C LYS A 226 -11.98 -17.22 -8.59
N THR A 227 -11.15 -17.96 -7.85
CA THR A 227 -9.69 -17.81 -7.92
C THR A 227 -9.12 -18.32 -9.25
N LEU A 228 -9.71 -19.39 -9.82
CA LEU A 228 -9.41 -19.84 -11.18
C LEU A 228 -9.78 -18.78 -12.23
N TYR A 229 -10.93 -18.13 -12.07
CA TYR A 229 -11.36 -17.03 -12.94
C TYR A 229 -10.43 -15.82 -12.83
N ASP A 230 -10.04 -15.42 -11.62
CA ASP A 230 -9.12 -14.30 -11.41
C ASP A 230 -7.73 -14.59 -11.98
N ALA A 231 -7.25 -15.84 -11.85
CA ALA A 231 -6.03 -16.29 -12.50
C ALA A 231 -6.15 -16.21 -14.03
N TYR A 232 -7.28 -16.59 -14.61
CA TYR A 232 -7.55 -16.42 -16.03
C TYR A 232 -7.57 -14.94 -16.43
N LYS A 233 -8.28 -14.08 -15.69
CA LYS A 233 -8.35 -12.63 -15.91
C LYS A 233 -6.97 -11.96 -15.84
N LYS A 234 -6.08 -12.43 -14.96
CA LYS A 234 -4.69 -11.97 -14.91
C LYS A 234 -3.90 -12.39 -16.13
N ARG A 235 -4.14 -13.60 -16.66
CA ARG A 235 -3.50 -14.06 -17.90
C ARG A 235 -3.95 -13.26 -19.10
N THR A 236 -5.26 -13.05 -19.27
CA THR A 236 -5.77 -12.31 -20.43
C THR A 236 -5.25 -10.88 -20.49
N LYS A 237 -4.96 -10.26 -19.35
CA LYS A 237 -4.29 -8.93 -19.29
C LYS A 237 -2.86 -8.93 -19.82
N ASN A 238 -2.16 -10.08 -19.78
CA ASN A 238 -0.78 -10.20 -20.24
C ASN A 238 -0.68 -10.61 -21.72
N ILE A 239 -1.82 -10.88 -22.38
CA ILE A 239 -1.84 -11.25 -23.78
C ILE A 239 -1.81 -9.96 -24.61
N GLU A 240 -0.72 -9.73 -25.32
CA GLU A 240 -0.62 -8.67 -26.31
C GLU A 240 -1.33 -9.10 -27.59
N VAL A 241 -2.32 -8.31 -28.01
CA VAL A 241 -3.10 -8.57 -29.22
C VAL A 241 -2.59 -7.66 -30.34
N ASP A 242 -2.04 -8.26 -31.39
CA ASP A 242 -1.67 -7.54 -32.61
C ASP A 242 -2.93 -7.22 -33.43
N MET A 243 -3.33 -5.95 -33.40
CA MET A 243 -4.51 -5.45 -34.11
C MET A 243 -4.32 -5.44 -35.63
N GLU A 244 -3.08 -5.31 -36.13
CA GLU A 244 -2.81 -5.29 -37.57
C GLU A 244 -2.94 -6.69 -38.17
N GLY A 245 -2.34 -7.70 -37.52
CA GLY A 245 -2.52 -9.10 -37.88
C GLY A 245 -3.99 -9.53 -37.83
N TYR A 246 -4.73 -9.04 -36.84
CA TYR A 246 -6.17 -9.27 -36.74
C TYR A 246 -6.96 -8.68 -37.92
N ASN A 247 -6.68 -7.42 -38.30
CA ASN A 247 -7.38 -6.77 -39.43
C ASN A 247 -7.05 -7.45 -40.77
N LYS A 248 -5.80 -7.85 -41.00
CA LYS A 248 -5.39 -8.61 -42.19
C LYS A 248 -6.13 -9.96 -42.27
N ALA A 249 -6.23 -10.67 -41.16
CA ALA A 249 -6.97 -11.94 -41.11
C ALA A 249 -8.48 -11.74 -41.35
N LYS A 250 -9.04 -10.62 -40.87
CA LYS A 250 -10.44 -10.24 -41.08
C LYS A 250 -10.75 -9.90 -42.55
N GLU A 251 -9.84 -9.24 -43.25
CA GLU A 251 -9.99 -8.94 -44.67
C GLU A 251 -9.79 -10.17 -45.57
N ALA A 252 -8.90 -11.07 -45.16
CA ALA A 252 -8.58 -12.29 -45.93
C ALA A 252 -9.68 -13.35 -45.89
N ASP A 253 -10.43 -13.48 -44.79
CA ASP A 253 -11.50 -14.47 -44.64
C ASP A 253 -12.88 -13.78 -44.64
N PRO A 254 -13.68 -13.91 -45.72
CA PRO A 254 -15.06 -13.43 -45.74
C PRO A 254 -15.95 -14.07 -44.66
N GLU A 255 -15.59 -15.26 -44.16
CA GLU A 255 -16.27 -15.95 -43.07
C GLU A 255 -15.44 -15.88 -41.77
N PHE A 256 -14.86 -14.70 -41.50
CA PHE A 256 -14.06 -14.46 -40.29
C PHE A 256 -14.88 -14.66 -39.00
N TYR A 257 -16.13 -14.16 -38.98
CA TYR A 257 -17.06 -14.37 -37.88
C TYR A 257 -17.86 -15.65 -38.12
N ARG A 258 -17.33 -16.76 -37.60
CA ARG A 258 -17.93 -18.09 -37.75
C ARG A 258 -19.05 -18.31 -36.76
N ASP A 259 -20.16 -18.86 -37.25
CA ASP A 259 -21.23 -19.39 -36.40
C ASP A 259 -20.89 -20.81 -35.89
N ALA A 260 -21.53 -21.25 -34.81
CA ALA A 260 -21.31 -22.56 -34.19
C ALA A 260 -21.53 -23.74 -35.15
N SER A 261 -22.26 -23.52 -36.25
CA SER A 261 -22.55 -24.50 -37.30
C SER A 261 -21.54 -24.52 -38.46
N SER A 262 -20.50 -23.68 -38.45
CA SER A 262 -19.49 -23.59 -39.52
C SER A 262 -18.58 -24.82 -39.59
N LEU A 263 -18.47 -25.45 -40.77
CA LEU A 263 -17.72 -26.69 -41.00
C LEU A 263 -16.19 -26.49 -41.02
N GLN A 264 -15.71 -25.24 -41.07
CA GLN A 264 -14.29 -24.93 -41.11
C GLN A 264 -13.51 -25.19 -39.81
N TYR A 265 -14.18 -25.51 -38.69
CA TYR A 265 -13.54 -25.76 -37.39
C TYR A 265 -12.44 -26.85 -37.42
N GLY A 266 -12.55 -27.83 -38.33
CA GLY A 266 -11.58 -28.91 -38.48
C GLY A 266 -10.38 -28.60 -39.39
N LYS A 267 -10.31 -27.42 -40.02
CA LYS A 267 -9.18 -27.06 -40.90
C LYS A 267 -8.01 -26.55 -40.06
N VAL A 268 -6.82 -27.12 -40.26
CA VAL A 268 -5.59 -26.67 -39.59
C VAL A 268 -5.24 -25.26 -40.08
N SER A 269 -5.40 -24.25 -39.22
CA SER A 269 -4.94 -22.90 -39.52
C SER A 269 -3.41 -22.87 -39.46
N LYS A 270 -2.79 -22.21 -40.45
CA LYS A 270 -1.34 -21.98 -40.44
C LYS A 270 -1.06 -20.79 -39.52
N VAL A 271 -0.85 -21.08 -38.23
CA VAL A 271 -0.42 -20.09 -37.25
C VAL A 271 1.08 -19.84 -37.45
N PRO A 272 1.56 -18.58 -37.48
CA PRO A 272 2.99 -18.31 -37.58
C PRO A 272 3.74 -18.86 -36.36
N GLU A 273 4.97 -19.33 -36.59
CA GLU A 273 5.80 -19.97 -35.56
C GLU A 273 6.05 -19.06 -34.35
N GLU A 274 6.21 -17.75 -34.57
CA GLU A 274 6.37 -16.75 -33.51
C GLU A 274 5.23 -16.80 -32.48
N ASN A 275 3.99 -16.97 -32.93
CA ASN A 275 2.83 -17.04 -32.04
C ASN A 275 2.82 -18.35 -31.23
N ILE A 276 3.31 -19.44 -31.83
CA ILE A 276 3.47 -20.74 -31.16
C ILE A 276 4.54 -20.61 -30.08
N ASP A 277 5.66 -19.96 -30.38
CA ASP A 277 6.74 -19.74 -29.40
C ASP A 277 6.29 -18.89 -28.22
N ARG A 278 5.49 -17.83 -28.45
CA ARG A 278 4.87 -17.05 -27.37
C ARG A 278 3.99 -17.91 -26.46
N MET A 279 3.16 -18.77 -27.04
CA MET A 279 2.32 -19.70 -26.27
C MET A 279 3.19 -20.67 -25.45
N VAL A 280 4.24 -21.25 -26.05
CA VAL A 280 5.15 -22.15 -25.36
C VAL A 280 5.87 -21.44 -24.20
N ASN A 281 6.27 -20.18 -24.39
CA ASN A 281 6.87 -19.38 -23.34
C ASN A 281 5.90 -19.10 -22.19
N GLU A 282 4.63 -18.78 -22.47
CA GLU A 282 3.59 -18.64 -21.42
C GLU A 282 3.42 -19.95 -20.62
N LEU A 283 3.44 -21.10 -21.30
CA LEU A 283 3.34 -22.41 -20.64
C LEU A 283 4.55 -22.71 -19.75
N LYS A 284 5.77 -22.40 -20.22
CA LYS A 284 6.99 -22.55 -19.41
C LYS A 284 6.94 -21.66 -18.17
N GLU A 285 6.56 -20.40 -18.31
CA GLU A 285 6.39 -19.50 -17.15
C GLU A 285 5.33 -20.01 -16.17
N ARG A 286 4.24 -20.60 -16.67
CA ARG A 286 3.21 -21.20 -15.81
C ARG A 286 3.76 -22.36 -15.01
N ASP A 287 4.57 -23.20 -15.63
CA ASP A 287 5.19 -24.34 -14.95
C ASP A 287 6.22 -23.88 -13.90
N GLU A 288 6.99 -22.83 -14.19
CA GLU A 288 7.90 -22.20 -13.22
C GLU A 288 7.13 -21.60 -12.03
N LYS A 289 6.05 -20.84 -12.29
CA LYS A 289 5.17 -20.30 -11.25
C LYS A 289 4.54 -21.41 -10.41
N ARG A 290 4.15 -22.54 -11.03
CA ARG A 290 3.62 -23.72 -10.31
C ARG A 290 4.68 -24.35 -9.40
N LYS A 291 5.93 -24.49 -9.88
CA LYS A 291 7.05 -25.00 -9.06
C LYS A 291 7.35 -24.08 -7.87
N ALA A 292 7.29 -22.77 -8.08
CA ALA A 292 7.52 -21.77 -7.04
C ALA A 292 6.36 -21.60 -6.03
N PHE A 293 5.18 -22.18 -6.29
CA PHE A 293 4.02 -22.08 -5.40
C PHE A 293 4.29 -22.68 -4.02
N SER A 294 5.01 -23.82 -3.96
CA SER A 294 5.47 -24.41 -2.71
C SER A 294 6.89 -23.93 -2.41
N ARG A 295 7.02 -22.95 -1.51
CA ARG A 295 8.33 -22.44 -1.07
C ARG A 295 8.85 -23.29 0.09
N ARG A 296 10.07 -23.83 -0.05
CA ARG A 296 10.77 -24.49 1.06
C ARG A 296 11.07 -23.46 2.16
N ARG A 297 10.68 -23.77 3.40
CA ARG A 297 11.04 -22.93 4.56
C ARG A 297 12.55 -23.06 4.82
N LYS A 298 13.20 -21.96 5.20
CA LYS A 298 14.63 -21.95 5.54
C LYS A 298 14.87 -22.87 6.74
N PHE A 299 15.88 -23.74 6.64
CA PHE A 299 16.37 -24.52 7.76
C PHE A 299 17.19 -23.58 8.67
N HIS A 300 16.99 -23.70 9.98
CA HIS A 300 17.72 -22.95 10.99
C HIS A 300 18.47 -23.97 11.82
N GLU A 301 19.80 -23.85 11.88
CA GLU A 301 20.68 -24.79 12.59
C GLU A 301 20.50 -24.71 14.11
N ASP A 302 20.07 -23.56 14.62
CA ASP A 302 19.84 -23.33 16.06
C ASP A 302 18.58 -24.01 16.61
N LYS A 303 17.80 -24.70 15.77
CA LYS A 303 16.57 -25.37 16.20
C LYS A 303 16.89 -26.78 16.69
N ASP A 304 16.36 -27.11 17.86
CA ASP A 304 16.42 -28.48 18.39
C ASP A 304 15.83 -29.47 17.39
N ILE A 305 16.64 -30.47 17.04
CA ILE A 305 16.28 -31.48 16.03
C ILE A 305 15.51 -32.60 16.73
N ASP A 306 14.21 -32.64 16.49
CA ASP A 306 13.27 -33.64 17.05
C ASP A 306 13.13 -34.91 16.17
N SER A 307 13.92 -35.02 15.09
CA SER A 307 13.73 -36.01 14.04
C SER A 307 15.04 -36.63 13.56
N ILE A 308 14.99 -37.95 13.32
CA ILE A 308 16.14 -38.75 12.86
C ILE A 308 16.25 -38.75 11.32
N ASN A 309 15.12 -38.62 10.60
CA ASN A 309 15.08 -38.62 9.14
C ASN A 309 14.11 -37.54 8.59
N ASP A 310 14.28 -37.14 7.33
CA ASP A 310 13.46 -36.10 6.67
C ASP A 310 11.95 -36.43 6.66
N ARG A 311 11.61 -37.71 6.50
CA ARG A 311 10.21 -38.16 6.51
C ARG A 311 9.58 -37.98 7.90
N ASN A 312 10.36 -38.20 8.94
CA ASN A 312 10.00 -38.02 10.34
C ASN A 312 9.91 -36.53 10.67
N GLU A 313 10.83 -35.70 10.17
CA GLU A 313 10.75 -34.23 10.31
C GLU A 313 9.45 -33.71 9.68
N HIS A 314 9.08 -34.20 8.51
CA HIS A 314 7.80 -33.87 7.88
C HIS A 314 6.58 -34.37 8.66
N PHE A 315 6.68 -35.54 9.31
CA PHE A 315 5.64 -36.09 10.16
C PHE A 315 5.48 -35.27 11.45
N ASN A 316 6.57 -34.98 12.17
CA ASN A 316 6.59 -34.11 13.35
C ASN A 316 6.02 -32.73 13.01
N LYS A 317 6.45 -32.11 11.89
CA LYS A 317 5.86 -30.85 11.40
C LYS A 317 4.37 -30.94 11.09
N LYS A 318 3.83 -32.13 10.76
CA LYS A 318 2.39 -32.35 10.54
C LYS A 318 1.66 -32.46 11.87
N VAL A 319 2.21 -33.21 12.82
CA VAL A 319 1.68 -33.34 14.18
C VAL A 319 1.64 -31.97 14.87
N GLU A 320 2.72 -31.21 14.83
CA GLU A 320 2.80 -29.85 15.37
C GLU A 320 1.75 -28.90 14.78
N ARG A 321 1.46 -29.00 13.48
CA ARG A 321 0.39 -28.18 12.86
C ARG A 321 -1.02 -28.54 13.33
N ALA A 322 -1.27 -29.80 13.63
CA ALA A 322 -2.61 -30.28 14.02
C ALA A 322 -2.82 -30.18 15.54
N PHE A 323 -1.83 -30.59 16.32
CA PHE A 323 -1.92 -30.74 17.77
C PHE A 323 -1.14 -29.71 18.56
N GLY A 324 -0.19 -28.99 17.94
CA GLY A 324 0.68 -28.04 18.63
C GLY A 324 -0.07 -26.97 19.42
N LYS A 325 -1.26 -26.55 18.93
CA LYS A 325 -2.15 -25.63 19.67
C LYS A 325 -2.65 -26.20 21.01
N TYR A 326 -2.87 -27.51 21.08
CA TYR A 326 -3.42 -28.20 22.25
C TYR A 326 -2.32 -28.74 23.17
N THR A 327 -1.11 -28.96 22.66
CA THR A 327 0.02 -29.55 23.42
C THR A 327 1.02 -28.51 23.95
N LEU A 328 0.70 -27.21 23.86
CA LEU A 328 1.59 -26.12 24.33
C LEU A 328 1.97 -26.28 25.81
N GLU A 329 1.01 -26.60 26.68
CA GLU A 329 1.25 -26.77 28.11
C GLU A 329 2.17 -27.95 28.38
N ILE A 330 1.95 -29.07 27.69
CA ILE A 330 2.78 -30.29 27.81
C ILE A 330 4.21 -29.97 27.36
N LYS A 331 4.38 -29.23 26.26
CA LYS A 331 5.70 -28.83 25.76
C LYS A 331 6.42 -27.90 26.73
N ASN A 332 5.72 -26.90 27.26
CA ASN A 332 6.27 -25.98 28.25
C ASN A 332 6.66 -26.72 29.55
N ASN A 333 5.90 -27.72 29.97
CA ASN A 333 6.21 -28.54 31.15
C ASN A 333 7.45 -29.42 30.92
N LEU A 334 7.62 -29.96 29.71
CA LEU A 334 8.83 -30.70 29.32
C LEU A 334 10.06 -29.78 29.35
N GLU A 335 9.96 -28.57 28.79
CA GLU A 335 11.04 -27.56 28.81
C GLU A 335 11.37 -27.08 30.23
N ARG A 336 10.38 -27.12 31.15
CA ARG A 336 10.55 -26.78 32.58
C ARG A 336 10.96 -27.95 33.47
N GLY A 337 11.17 -29.15 32.92
CA GLY A 337 11.64 -30.30 33.69
C GLY A 337 10.55 -31.11 34.39
N THR A 338 9.38 -31.27 33.76
CA THR A 338 8.24 -32.12 34.20
C THR A 338 7.63 -31.78 35.58
N ALA A 339 7.99 -30.64 36.16
CA ALA A 339 7.35 -30.15 37.37
C ALA A 339 5.93 -29.67 37.05
N LEU A 340 4.94 -30.15 37.80
CA LEU A 340 3.58 -29.63 37.77
C LEU A 340 3.57 -28.20 38.37
N PRO A 341 2.77 -27.27 37.83
CA PRO A 341 2.54 -25.99 38.49
C PRO A 341 1.77 -26.23 39.79
N ASP A 342 2.27 -25.69 40.89
CA ASP A 342 1.55 -25.63 42.19
C ASP A 342 0.26 -24.80 42.09
#